data_AF-A0A8T4YNB5-F1
#
_entry.id   AF-A0A8T4YNB5-F1
#
_cell.length_a   1.000
_cell.length_b   1.000
_cell.length_c   1.000
_cell.angle_alpha   90.00
_cell.angle_beta   90.00
_cell.angle_gamma   90.00
#
_symmetry.space_group_name_H-M   'P 1'
#
loop_
_entity.id
_entity.type
_entity.pdbx_description
1 polymer ?
#
loop_
_entity_poly.entity_id
_entity_poly.type
_entity_poly.pdbx_seq_one_letter_code
_entity_poly.pdbx_strand_id
1 'polypeptide(L)' 'AMIENSTIVNMIGKNIVKRAVEKGYVHPEAILDIEGVPHAQIVKL' A
#
# COMPACT_ATOMS: atom_id res chain seq x y z
N ALA A 1 3.01 -6.36 -13.06
CA ALA A 1 1.72 -6.81 -13.61
C ALA A 1 0.52 -6.31 -12.79
N MET A 2 0.15 -6.92 -11.64
CA MET A 2 -1.13 -6.57 -10.97
C MET A 2 -1.24 -5.12 -10.52
N ILE A 3 -0.22 -4.58 -9.83
CA ILE A 3 -0.22 -3.19 -9.38
C ILE A 3 -0.27 -2.24 -10.59
N GLU A 4 0.53 -2.50 -11.63
CA GLU A 4 0.58 -1.68 -12.85
C GLU A 4 -0.75 -1.66 -13.61
N ASN A 5 -1.45 -2.80 -13.67
CA ASN A 5 -2.70 -2.97 -14.42
C ASN A 5 -3.96 -2.62 -13.62
N SER A 6 -3.82 -2.14 -12.38
CA SER A 6 -4.94 -1.73 -11.52
C SER A 6 -5.06 -0.22 -11.44
N THR A 7 -6.30 0.28 -11.38
CA THR A 7 -6.64 1.68 -11.08
C THR A 7 -6.59 1.96 -9.59
N ILE A 8 -7.00 1.00 -8.76
CA ILE A 8 -6.97 1.09 -7.30
C ILE A 8 -6.32 -0.17 -6.75
N VAL A 9 -5.38 -0.02 -5.80
CA VAL A 9 -4.77 -1.16 -5.09
C VAL A 9 -4.86 -0.92 -3.59
N ASN A 10 -5.52 -1.84 -2.91
CA ASN A 10 -5.63 -1.90 -1.45
C ASN A 10 -4.62 -2.90 -0.89
N MET A 11 -3.85 -2.48 0.10
CA MET A 11 -2.77 -3.27 0.70
C MET A 11 -2.97 -3.32 2.21
N ILE A 12 -3.20 -4.53 2.73
CA ILE A 12 -3.43 -4.78 4.16
C ILE A 12 -2.38 -5.76 4.67
N GLY A 13 -1.71 -5.38 5.75
CA GLY A 13 -0.76 -6.22 6.46
C GLY A 13 0.69 -5.84 6.28
N LYS A 14 1.50 -6.20 7.29
CA LYS A 14 2.89 -5.74 7.47
C LYS A 14 3.78 -6.00 6.26
N ASN A 15 3.69 -7.18 5.66
CA ASN A 15 4.56 -7.56 4.55
C ASN A 15 4.26 -6.75 3.29
N ILE A 16 2.99 -6.66 2.87
CA ILE A 16 2.64 -6.00 1.62
C ILE A 16 2.84 -4.48 1.71
N VAL A 17 2.46 -3.86 2.83
CA VAL A 17 2.63 -2.42 3.04
C VAL A 17 4.12 -2.06 3.09
N LYS A 18 4.94 -2.83 3.81
CA LYS A 18 6.40 -2.62 3.83
C LYS A 18 7.00 -2.70 2.43
N ARG A 19 6.64 -3.72 1.64
CA ARG A 19 7.13 -3.87 0.25
C ARG A 19 6.68 -2.73 -0.65
N ALA A 20 5.48 -2.18 -0.44
CA ALA A 20 4.97 -1.05 -1.20
C ALA A 20 5.78 0.23 -0.93
N VAL A 21 6.17 0.45 0.33
CA VAL A 21 7.05 1.56 0.73
C VAL A 21 8.45 1.40 0.15
N GLU A 22 9.05 0.21 0.28
CA GLU A 22 10.38 -0.10 -0.28
C GLU A 22 10.45 0.15 -1.79
N LYS A 23 9.35 -0.11 -2.50
CA LYS A 23 9.25 0.10 -3.96
C LYS A 23 8.80 1.51 -4.35
N GLY A 24 8.55 2.39 -3.39
CA GLY A 24 8.12 3.77 -3.63
C GLY A 24 6.66 3.91 -4.10
N TYR A 25 5.84 2.87 -3.98
CA TYR A 25 4.41 2.95 -4.31
C TYR A 25 3.61 3.67 -3.22
N VAL A 26 4.06 3.61 -1.96
CA VAL A 26 3.37 4.19 -0.80
C VAL A 26 4.36 5.04 -0.02
N HIS A 27 3.98 6.28 0.32
CA HIS A 27 4.76 7.10 1.24
C HIS A 27 4.61 6.55 2.68
N PRO A 28 5.67 6.51 3.51
CA PRO A 28 5.57 5.99 4.88
C PRO A 28 4.49 6.68 5.73
N GLU A 29 4.28 7.98 5.53
CA GLU A 29 3.25 8.75 6.25
C GLU A 29 1.82 8.48 5.75
N ALA A 30 1.66 7.78 4.62
CA ALA A 30 0.36 7.39 4.09
C ALA A 30 -0.13 6.02 4.63
N ILE A 31 0.61 5.41 5.57
CA ILE A 31 0.23 4.14 6.20
C ILE A 31 -0.71 4.42 7.37
N LEU A 32 -1.88 3.79 7.34
CA LEU A 32 -2.82 3.80 8.45
C LEU A 32 -2.67 2.52 9.26
N ASP A 33 -2.45 2.63 10.58
CA ASP A 33 -2.54 1.48 11.48
C ASP A 33 -3.97 1.33 11.99
N ILE A 34 -4.55 0.15 11.80
CA ILE A 34 -5.87 -0.22 12.32
C ILE A 34 -5.70 -1.50 13.12
N GLU A 35 -5.88 -1.42 14.43
CA GLU A 35 -5.73 -2.55 15.37
C GLU A 35 -4.39 -3.30 15.21
N GLY A 36 -3.29 -2.58 14.98
CA GLY A 36 -1.95 -3.17 14.79
C GLY A 36 -1.70 -3.76 13.41
N VAL A 37 -2.66 -3.60 12.49
CA VAL A 37 -2.55 -4.00 11.09
C VAL A 37 -2.34 -2.75 10.23
N PRO A 38 -1.22 -2.63 9.52
CA PRO A 38 -0.98 -1.51 8.64
C PRO A 38 -1.78 -1.66 7.35
N HIS A 39 -2.31 -0.54 6.88
CA HIS A 39 -3.14 -0.41 5.69
C HIS A 39 -2.58 0.71 4.81
N ALA A 40 -2.63 0.51 3.50
CA ALA A 40 -2.33 1.55 2.52
C ALA A 40 -3.17 1.35 1.26
N GLN A 41 -3.52 2.45 0.60
CA GLN A 41 -4.22 2.44 -0.67
C GLN A 41 -3.51 3.36 -1.66
N ILE A 42 -3.42 2.93 -2.92
CA ILE A 42 -3.02 3.80 -4.03
C ILE A 42 -4.15 3.91 -5.04
N VAL A 43 -4.29 5.09 -5.63
CA VAL A 43 -5.22 5.39 -6.72
C VAL A 43 -4.41 5.94 -7.89
N LYS A 44 -4.52 5.31 -9.05
CA LYS A 44 -4.00 5.81 -10.32
C LYS A 44 -5.15 6.42 -11.11
N LEU A 45 -5.01 7.71 -11.40
CA LEU A 45 -5.93 8.51 -12.22
C LEU A 45 -5.51 8.41 -13.69
#